data_AF-A0A2V8EKN9-F1
#
_entry.id   AF-A0A2V8EKN9-F1
#
_cell.length_a   1.000
_cell.length_b   1.000
_cell.length_c   1.000
_cell.angle_alpha   90.00
_cell.angle_beta   90.00
_cell.angle_gamma   90.00
#
_symmetry.space_group_name_H-M   'P 1'
#
loop_
_entity.id
_entity.type
_entity.pdbx_description
1 polymer ?
#
loop_
_entity_poly.entity_id
_entity_poly.type
_entity_poly.pdbx_seq_one_letter_code
_entity_poly.pdbx_strand_id
1 'polypeptide(L)' 'MKAAELRTLGADELGVKERDLTDQLFRMRIQKSMGQLEAPDKLRTVRRDLARVKTVLQQKRAE' A
#
# COMPACT_ATOMS: atom_id res chain seq x y z
N MET A 1 -1.02 -3.51 7.61
CA MET A 1 -0.66 -2.34 8.45
C MET A 1 -1.81 -1.91 9.37
N LYS A 2 -1.54 -1.41 10.58
CA LYS A 2 -2.56 -0.75 11.44
C LYS A 2 -2.68 0.74 11.07
N ALA A 3 -3.90 1.25 11.02
CA ALA A 3 -4.16 2.65 10.63
C ALA A 3 -3.57 3.68 11.60
N ALA A 4 -3.37 3.31 12.87
CA ALA A 4 -2.76 4.17 13.88
C ALA A 4 -1.31 4.55 13.54
N GLU A 5 -0.50 3.59 13.09
CA GLU A 5 0.90 3.80 12.69
C GLU A 5 1.03 4.65 11.41
N LEU A 6 0.00 4.65 10.57
CA LEU A 6 -0.04 5.47 9.35
C LEU A 6 -0.36 6.94 9.67
N ARG A 7 -1.15 7.21 10.72
CA ARG A 7 -1.48 8.58 11.12
C ARG A 7 -0.31 9.30 11.79
N THR A 8 0.56 8.56 12.47
CA THR A 8 1.78 9.09 13.10
C THR A 8 2.88 9.46 12.11
N LEU A 9 2.87 8.91 10.89
CA LEU A 9 3.87 9.19 9.85
C LEU A 9 3.60 10.52 9.14
N GLY A 10 4.64 11.23 8.72
CA GLY A 10 4.53 12.49 7.98
C GLY A 10 3.84 12.32 6.62
N ALA A 11 3.29 13.41 6.06
CA ALA A 11 2.66 13.37 4.73
C ALA A 11 3.64 12.91 3.63
N ASP A 12 4.91 13.31 3.74
CA ASP A 12 5.97 12.90 2.82
C ASP A 12 6.32 11.42 2.95
N GLU A 13 6.43 10.90 4.17
CA GLU A 13 6.69 9.47 4.43
C GLU A 13 5.53 8.59 3.94
N LEU A 14 4.29 9.07 4.06
CA LEU A 14 3.12 8.40 3.50
C LEU A 14 3.18 8.34 1.98
N GLY A 15 3.63 9.41 1.32
CA GLY A 15 3.85 9.43 -0.12
C GLY A 15 4.94 8.45 -0.58
N VAL A 16 6.04 8.33 0.18
CA VAL A 16 7.10 7.33 -0.09
C VAL A 16 6.56 5.91 0.08
N LYS A 17 5.81 5.63 1.15
CA LYS A 17 5.16 4.33 1.36
C LYS A 17 4.14 3.99 0.28
N GLU A 18 3.38 4.97 -0.22
CA GLU A 18 2.44 4.76 -1.32
C GLU A 18 3.15 4.24 -2.58
N ARG A 19 4.28 4.85 -2.93
CA ARG A 19 5.10 4.44 -4.08
C ARG A 19 5.65 3.03 -3.90
N ASP A 20 6.25 2.74 -2.75
CA ASP A 20 6.79 1.42 -2.46
C ASP A 20 5.72 0.31 -2.50
N LEU A 21 4.55 0.55 -1.90
CA LEU A 21 3.42 -0.38 -1.95
C LEU A 21 2.89 -0.57 -3.38
N THR A 22 2.93 0.47 -4.21
CA THR A 22 2.53 0.40 -5.61
C THR A 22 3.49 -0.46 -6.43
N ASP A 23 4.80 -0.29 -6.23
CA ASP A 23 5.84 -1.08 -6.89
C ASP A 23 5.79 -2.54 -6.47
N GLN A 24 5.59 -2.82 -5.18
CA GLN A 24 5.36 -4.19 -4.69
C GLN A 24 4.13 -4.81 -5.36
N LEU A 25 3.04 -4.07 -5.47
CA LEU A 25 1.81 -4.56 -6.09
C LEU A 25 1.99 -4.80 -7.59
N PHE A 26 2.82 -4.02 -8.27
CA PHE A 26 3.20 -4.24 -9.66
C PHE A 26 4.02 -5.53 -9.83
N ARG A 27 5.04 -5.74 -8.99
CA ARG A 27 5.83 -6.98 -8.97
C ARG A 27 4.96 -8.21 -8.70
N MET A 28 4.04 -8.11 -7.74
CA MET A 28 3.10 -9.20 -7.43
C MET A 28 2.10 -9.46 -8.57
N ARG A 29 1.69 -8.43 -9.32
CA ARG A 29 0.85 -8.62 -10.53
C ARG A 29 1.62 -9.33 -11.64
N ILE A 30 2.90 -9.01 -11.81
CA ILE A 30 3.77 -9.72 -12.76
C ILE A 30 3.92 -11.18 -12.34
N GLN A 31 4.23 -11.46 -11.07
CA GLN A 31 4.31 -12.82 -10.53
C GLN A 31 2.98 -13.57 -10.70
N LYS A 32 1.85 -12.88 -10.52
CA LYS A 32 0.52 -13.43 -10.82
C LYS A 32 0.35 -13.80 -12.28
N SER A 33 0.78 -12.92 -13.19
CA SER A 33 0.72 -13.16 -14.63
C SER A 33 1.63 -14.31 -15.07
N MET A 34 2.76 -14.52 -14.38
CA MET A 34 3.66 -15.65 -14.62
C MET A 34 3.16 -16.98 -14.02
N GLY A 35 2.03 -16.99 -13.31
CA GLY A 35 1.45 -18.21 -12.72
C GLY A 35 2.17 -18.72 -11.47
N GLN A 36 3.20 -18.04 -10.97
CA GLN A 36 3.96 -18.40 -9.76
C GLN A 36 3.47 -17.66 -8.51
N LEU A 37 2.17 -17.35 -8.42
CA LEU A 37 1.66 -16.62 -7.26
C LEU A 37 1.47 -17.56 -6.06
N GLU A 38 2.53 -17.72 -5.28
CA GLU A 38 2.53 -18.56 -4.07
C GLU A 38 1.57 -18.06 -2.97
N ALA A 39 1.22 -16.77 -2.97
CA ALA A 39 0.43 -16.15 -1.91
C ALA A 39 -0.62 -15.14 -2.43
N PRO A 40 -1.78 -15.60 -2.96
CA PRO A 40 -2.86 -14.73 -3.41
C PRO A 40 -3.42 -13.81 -2.31
N ASP A 41 -3.38 -14.23 -1.05
CA ASP A 41 -3.81 -13.41 0.09
C ASP A 41 -2.96 -12.16 0.30
N LYS A 42 -1.65 -12.24 0.04
CA LYS A 42 -0.75 -11.08 0.15
C LYS A 42 -1.16 -9.96 -0.81
N LEU A 43 -1.63 -10.31 -2.01
CA LEU A 43 -2.10 -9.30 -2.99
C LEU A 43 -3.29 -8.50 -2.46
N ARG A 44 -4.21 -9.14 -1.73
CA ARG A 44 -5.37 -8.50 -1.13
C ARG A 44 -4.96 -7.62 0.06
N THR A 45 -3.98 -8.09 0.86
CA THR A 45 -3.42 -7.32 1.98
C THR A 45 -2.71 -6.06 1.50
N VAL A 46 -1.82 -6.16 0.50
CA VAL A 46 -1.09 -5.01 -0.06
C VAL A 46 -2.05 -3.98 -0.66
N ARG A 47 -3.11 -4.42 -1.36
CA ARG A 47 -4.15 -3.48 -1.84
C ARG A 47 -4.85 -2.72 -0.71
N ARG A 48 -5.19 -3.43 0.38
CA ARG A 48 -5.85 -2.80 1.54
C ARG A 48 -4.92 -1.83 2.25
N ASP A 49 -3.64 -2.17 2.36
CA ASP A 49 -2.64 -1.30 2.96
C ASP A 49 -2.41 -0.05 2.10
N LEU A 50 -2.32 -0.17 0.77
CA LEU A 50 -2.26 0.97 -0.15
C LEU A 50 -3.50 1.88 -0.03
N ALA A 51 -4.69 1.30 0.04
CA ALA A 51 -5.92 2.07 0.22
C ALA A 51 -5.91 2.86 1.54
N ARG A 52 -5.46 2.24 2.64
CA ARG A 52 -5.34 2.90 3.95
C ARG A 52 -4.36 4.07 3.91
N VAL A 53 -3.20 3.89 3.28
CA VAL A 53 -2.20 4.97 3.11
C VAL A 53 -2.81 6.15 2.34
N LYS A 54 -3.48 5.88 1.21
CA LYS A 54 -4.15 6.91 0.41
C LYS A 54 -5.23 7.65 1.20
N THR A 55 -6.04 6.93 1.99
CA THR A 55 -7.08 7.55 2.82
C THR A 55 -6.46 8.47 3.88
N VAL A 56 -5.40 8.04 4.57
CA VAL A 56 -4.73 8.88 5.58
C VAL A 56 -4.06 10.10 4.93
N LEU A 57 -3.43 9.92 3.77
CA LEU A 57 -2.82 11.02 3.01
C LEU A 57 -3.88 12.05 2.58
N GLN A 58 -5.06 11.60 2.15
CA GLN A 58 -6.17 12.49 1.84
C GLN A 58 -6.72 13.19 3.08
N GLN A 59 -6.83 12.49 4.21
CA GLN A 59 -7.23 13.08 5.49
C GLN A 59 -6.28 14.21 5.90
N LYS A 60 -4.97 14.00 5.78
CA LYS A 60 -3.95 15.01 6.08
C LYS A 60 -3.88 16.19 5.10
N ARG A 61 -4.38 16.01 3.87
CA ARG A 61 -4.46 17.10 2.87
C ARG A 61 -5.72 17.94 3.02
N ALA A 62 -6.77 17.37 3.62
CA ALA A 62 -8.05 18.02 3.83
C ALA A 62 -8.13 18.76 5.18
N GLU A 63 -7.13 18.54 6.05
CA GLU A 63 -6.85 19.31 7.27
C GLU A 63 -5.93 20.48 6.93
#